data_AF-A0A1F3EW69-F1
#
_entry.id   AF-A0A1F3EW69-F1
#
_cell.length_a   1.000
_cell.length_b   1.000
_cell.length_c   1.000
_cell.angle_alpha   90.00
_cell.angle_beta   90.00
_cell.angle_gamma   90.00
#
_symmetry.space_group_name_H-M   'P 1'
#
loop_
_entity.id
_entity.type
_entity.pdbx_description
1 polymer ?
#
loop_
_entity_poly.entity_id
_entity_poly.type
_entity_poly.pdbx_seq_one_letter_code
_entity_poly.pdbx_strand_id
1 'polypeptide(L)' 'MIYRQALRFVTDYQNNDIYYGAKYETHNLKRGPNQIELLKRYAEKEQQLLTVVSMMINDKQ' A
#
# COMPACT_ATOMS: atom_id res chain seq x y z
N MET A 1 -2.48 5.67 4.04
CA MET A 1 -2.45 5.61 2.56
C MET A 1 -2.62 4.19 2.02
N ILE A 2 -1.93 3.18 2.59
CA ILE A 2 -1.95 1.78 2.13
C ILE A 2 -3.39 1.20 2.05
N TYR A 3 -4.18 1.33 3.11
CA TYR A 3 -5.58 0.87 3.13
C TYR A 3 -6.43 1.46 1.98
N ARG A 4 -6.35 2.78 1.77
CA ARG A 4 -7.09 3.45 0.68
C ARG A 4 -6.65 2.95 -0.69
N GLN A 5 -5.37 2.65 -0.87
CA GLN A 5 -4.85 2.14 -2.13
C GLN A 5 -5.34 0.72 -2.42
N ALA A 6 -5.48 -0.12 -1.39
CA ALA A 6 -6.09 -1.44 -1.52
C ALA A 6 -7.53 -1.34 -2.04
N LEU A 7 -8.36 -0.48 -1.42
CA LEU A 7 -9.73 -0.25 -1.85
C LEU A 7 -9.79 0.26 -3.30
N ARG A 8 -8.95 1.23 -3.64
CA ARG A 8 -8.89 1.80 -4.99
C ARG A 8 -8.58 0.76 -6.05
N PHE A 9 -7.64 -0.16 -5.82
CA PHE A 9 -7.34 -1.22 -6.79
C PHE A 9 -8.49 -2.21 -6.96
N VAL A 10 -9.16 -2.61 -5.87
CA VAL A 10 -10.29 -3.54 -5.95
C VAL A 10 -11.48 -2.90 -6.67
N THR A 11 -11.79 -1.65 -6.33
CA THR A 11 -12.86 -0.88 -6.97
C THR A 11 -12.55 -0.58 -8.44
N ASP A 12 -11.29 -0.30 -8.77
CA ASP A 12 -10.91 -0.06 -10.16
C ASP A 12 -11.04 -1.32 -11.03
N TYR A 13 -10.70 -2.49 -10.50
CA TYR A 13 -10.99 -3.76 -11.17
C TYR A 13 -12.48 -3.96 -11.45
N GLN A 14 -13.35 -3.62 -10.49
CA GLN A 14 -14.81 -3.67 -10.70
C GLN A 14 -15.30 -2.66 -11.74
N ASN A 15 -14.56 -1.58 -11.94
CA ASN A 15 -14.85 -0.53 -12.91
C ASN A 15 -14.11 -0.72 -14.24
N ASN A 16 -13.67 -1.95 -14.56
CA ASN A 16 -12.94 -2.28 -15.79
C ASN A 16 -11.61 -1.51 -15.96
N ASP A 17 -10.87 -1.31 -14.87
CA ASP A 17 -9.52 -0.75 -14.86
C ASP A 17 -9.40 0.65 -15.52
N ILE A 18 -10.43 1.49 -15.38
CA ILE A 18 -10.50 2.83 -16.01
C ILE A 18 -9.56 3.85 -15.39
N TYR A 19 -9.18 3.68 -14.12
CA TYR A 19 -8.35 4.64 -13.39
C TYR A 19 -6.88 4.24 -13.38
N TYR A 20 -6.58 2.97 -13.12
CA TYR A 20 -5.22 2.43 -13.17
C TYR A 20 -5.06 1.49 -14.36
N GLY A 21 -4.03 1.72 -15.18
CA GLY A 21 -3.69 0.80 -16.25
C GLY A 21 -3.43 -0.64 -15.75
N ALA A 22 -3.96 -1.60 -16.50
CA ALA A 22 -3.80 -3.04 -16.27
C ALA A 22 -3.04 -3.71 -17.41
N LYS A 23 -1.97 -4.43 -17.06
CA LYS A 23 -1.20 -5.27 -18.01
C LYS A 23 -1.90 -6.58 -18.39
N TYR A 24 -2.87 -7.01 -17.59
CA TYR A 24 -3.66 -8.23 -17.76
C TYR A 24 -4.95 -8.12 -16.94
N GLU A 25 -5.98 -8.88 -17.29
CA GLU A 25 -7.35 -8.73 -16.79
C GLU A 25 -7.48 -8.69 -15.26
N THR A 26 -6.74 -9.52 -14.52
CA THR A 26 -6.83 -9.58 -13.04
C THR A 26 -5.79 -8.73 -12.33
N HIS A 27 -5.14 -7.77 -13.00
CA HIS A 27 -3.99 -7.06 -12.46
C HIS A 27 -4.36 -6.20 -11.25
N ASN A 28 -5.37 -5.33 -11.36
CA ASN A 28 -5.79 -4.51 -10.23
C ASN A 28 -6.45 -5.35 -9.12
N LEU A 29 -7.16 -6.43 -9.47
CA LEU A 29 -7.65 -7.40 -8.49
C LEU A 29 -6.51 -7.99 -7.64
N LYS A 30 -5.37 -8.33 -8.24
CA LYS A 30 -4.20 -8.86 -7.50
C LYS A 30 -3.45 -7.78 -6.70
N ARG A 31 -3.47 -6.53 -7.15
CA ARG A 31 -2.81 -5.41 -6.45
C ARG A 31 -3.50 -5.08 -5.12
N GLY A 32 -4.83 -5.22 -5.03
CA GLY A 32 -5.58 -4.99 -3.80
C GLY A 32 -5.08 -5.80 -2.60
N PRO A 33 -5.07 -7.15 -2.66
CA PRO A 33 -4.54 -8.01 -1.61
C PRO A 33 -3.08 -7.76 -1.27
N ASN A 34 -2.24 -7.44 -2.25
CA ASN A 34 -0.84 -7.08 -1.99
C ASN A 34 -0.72 -5.84 -1.10
N GLN A 35 -1.60 -4.84 -1.28
CA GLN A 35 -1.65 -3.67 -0.40
C GLN A 35 -2.14 -4.03 1.01
N ILE A 36 -3.06 -4.98 1.14
CA ILE A 36 -3.51 -5.48 2.45
C ILE A 36 -2.38 -6.22 3.17
N GLU A 37 -1.62 -7.07 2.48
CA GLU A 37 -0.45 -7.73 3.06
C GLU A 37 0.60 -6.70 3.49
N LEU A 38 0.87 -5.70 2.65
CA LEU A 38 1.76 -4.60 3.01
C LEU A 38 1.27 -3.85 4.26
N LEU A 39 -0.04 -3.59 4.39
CA LEU A 39 -0.60 -2.95 5.58
C LEU A 39 -0.37 -3.78 6.86
N LYS A 40 -0.54 -5.11 6.78
CA LYS A 40 -0.25 -6.01 7.90
C LYS A 40 1.22 -5.95 8.30
N ARG A 41 2.13 -6.07 7.32
CA ARG A 41 3.58 -6.00 7.56
C ARG A 41 4.03 -4.65 8.09
N TYR A 42 3.38 -3.58 7.65
CA TYR A 42 3.60 -2.24 8.18
C TYR A 42 3.19 -2.16 9.65
N ALA A 43 1.99 -2.62 10.00
CA ALA A 43 1.50 -2.63 11.38
C ALA A 43 2.42 -3.47 12.31
N GLU A 44 2.90 -4.62 11.84
CA GLU A 44 3.88 -5.45 12.58
C GLU A 44 5.20 -4.72 12.89
N LYS A 45 5.59 -3.74 12.05
CA LYS A 45 6.90 -3.07 12.11
C LYS A 45 6.79 -1.59 12.48
N GLU A 46 5.61 -1.12 12.83
CA GLU A 46 5.32 0.31 13.02
C GLU A 46 6.30 0.94 14.02
N GLN A 47 6.49 0.30 15.18
CA GLN A 47 7.39 0.81 16.21
C GLN A 47 8.85 0.90 15.75
N GLN A 48 9.34 -0.11 15.03
CA GLN A 48 10.71 -0.12 14.49
C GLN A 48 10.90 1.01 13.46
N LEU A 49 9.90 1.22 12.61
CA LEU A 49 9.91 2.30 11.62
C LEU A 49 9.91 3.67 12.29
N LEU A 50 9.09 3.87 13.33
CA LEU A 50 9.08 5.11 14.09
C LEU A 50 10.44 5.40 14.74
N THR A 51 11.09 4.39 15.32
CA THR A 51 12.45 4.54 15.87
C THR A 51 13.45 5.01 14.82
N VAL A 52 13.46 4.38 13.63
CA VAL A 52 14.36 4.77 12.53
C VAL A 52 14.10 6.21 12.09
N VAL A 53 12.84 6.60 11.95
CA VAL A 53 12.47 7.98 11.58
C VAL A 53 12.93 8.98 12.64
N SER A 54 12.73 8.69 13.92
CA SER A 54 13.20 9.55 15.00
C SER A 54 14.71 9.72 15.01
N MET A 55 15.48 8.65 14.79
CA MET A 55 16.94 8.73 14.66
C MET A 55 17.34 9.65 13.49
N MET A 56 16.74 9.48 12.32
CA MET A 56 17.03 10.30 11.13
C MET A 56 16.68 11.78 11.29
N ILE A 57 15.69 12.12 12.13
CA ILE A 57 15.31 13.51 12.41
C ILE A 57 16.32 14.13 13.39
N ASN A 58 16.71 13.39 14.42
CA ASN A 58 17.62 13.86 15.46
C ASN A 58 19.07 14.00 14.95
N ASP A 59 19.51 13.13 14.03
CA ASP A 59 20.84 13.22 13.41
C ASP A 59 21.00 14.43 12.47
N LYS A 60 19.92 15.16 12.18
CA LYS A 60 19.91 16.36 11.32
C LYS A 60 19.80 17.68 12.09
N GLN A 61 19.76 17.65 13.42
CA GLN A 61 19.86 18.83 14.30
C GLN A 61 21.26 18.94 14.89
#